data_AF-A0A378C809-F1
#
_entry.id   AF-A0A378C809-F1
#
_cell.length_a   1.000
_cell.length_b   1.000
_cell.length_c   1.000
_cell.angle_alpha   90.00
_cell.angle_beta   90.00
_cell.angle_gamma   90.00
#
_symmetry.space_group_name_H-M   'P 1'
#
loop_
_entity.id
_entity.type
_entity.pdbx_description
1 polymer ?
#
loop_
_entity_poly.entity_id
_entity_poly.type
_entity_poly.pdbx_seq_one_letter_code
_entity_poly.pdbx_strand_id
1 'polypeptide(L)'
;MVAADLINQDKHAVAIVSDMSTFVHVGDLVTFNPLDGFQLVEVKTGEKNNELYEAAEFSVISECPHFEENFINNMPDNDVKQFNRIKRQIIRGMNVLEAINTGEGFDNLHQSKVKIDEIDHPSEFYTHRLVKMWEIIRGGKNWAIDTIDECLFLGMYRDSEMGFVAFNGWMDSLGIKSPVVNINDSFFDPLSRPFMSLHLPTEMLSDLMSGQIIIVMCFDNELFFHRANKTYPGLLLLSNAARTKQPLENILHVGSQGIASYVDGHTSFLGNGIESRILFDQQRPDNIIEWSYARSDLKKQHKA
;
A
#
# COMPACT_ATOMS: atom_id res chain seq x y z
N MET A 1 -11.91 -6.77 -20.39
CA MET A 1 -12.98 -7.46 -19.61
C MET A 1 -14.27 -6.80 -20.06
N VAL A 2 -15.22 -7.53 -20.65
CA VAL A 2 -16.32 -6.95 -21.45
C VAL A 2 -17.09 -5.83 -20.72
N ALA A 3 -17.35 -5.99 -19.42
CA ALA A 3 -18.04 -4.96 -18.63
C ALA A 3 -17.23 -3.65 -18.47
N ALA A 4 -15.93 -3.73 -18.20
CA ALA A 4 -15.06 -2.55 -18.16
C ALA A 4 -15.00 -1.85 -19.51
N ASP A 5 -14.85 -2.64 -20.58
CA ASP A 5 -14.73 -2.14 -21.95
C ASP A 5 -16.03 -1.43 -22.40
N LEU A 6 -17.19 -1.89 -21.92
CA LEU A 6 -18.49 -1.23 -22.15
C LEU A 6 -18.60 0.10 -21.41
N ILE A 7 -18.23 0.17 -20.13
CA ILE A 7 -18.27 1.41 -19.35
C ILE A 7 -17.29 2.44 -19.93
N ASN A 8 -16.10 2.00 -20.34
CA ASN A 8 -15.07 2.84 -20.97
C ASN A 8 -15.45 3.36 -22.38
N GLN A 9 -16.61 2.98 -22.93
CA GLN A 9 -17.14 3.62 -24.15
C GLN A 9 -17.72 5.00 -23.87
N ASP A 10 -18.17 5.27 -22.63
CA ASP A 10 -18.53 6.61 -22.21
C ASP A 10 -17.25 7.43 -22.00
N LYS A 11 -17.15 8.57 -22.71
CA LYS A 11 -16.00 9.48 -22.66
C LYS A 11 -15.84 10.16 -21.30
N HIS A 12 -16.87 10.13 -20.46
CA HIS A 12 -16.87 10.73 -19.13
C HIS A 12 -16.72 9.69 -18.01
N ALA A 13 -16.70 8.40 -18.33
CA ALA A 13 -16.52 7.34 -17.37
C ALA A 13 -15.16 6.66 -17.55
N VAL A 14 -14.61 6.20 -16.44
CA VAL A 14 -13.50 5.24 -16.45
C VAL A 14 -13.88 4.05 -15.57
N ALA A 15 -13.62 2.85 -16.06
CA ALA A 15 -13.75 1.60 -15.33
C ALA A 15 -12.41 0.87 -15.30
N ILE A 16 -11.97 0.55 -14.09
CA ILE A 16 -10.73 -0.18 -13.81
C ILE A 16 -11.11 -1.51 -13.16
N VAL A 17 -10.54 -2.61 -13.64
CA VAL A 17 -10.73 -3.93 -13.03
C VAL A 17 -9.96 -3.99 -11.72
N SER A 18 -10.69 -3.90 -10.60
CA SER A 18 -10.12 -3.92 -9.25
C SER A 18 -9.68 -5.31 -8.82
N ASP A 19 -10.35 -6.36 -9.29
CA ASP A 19 -10.01 -7.75 -9.00
C ASP A 19 -8.62 -8.17 -9.50
N MET A 20 -8.05 -7.42 -10.45
CA MET A 20 -6.69 -7.61 -10.95
C MET A 20 -5.66 -6.77 -10.17
N SER A 21 -6.09 -5.96 -9.21
CA SER A 21 -5.23 -5.13 -8.38
C SER A 21 -5.06 -5.74 -6.99
N THR A 22 -3.85 -5.67 -6.44
CA THR A 22 -3.54 -6.10 -5.07
C THR A 22 -4.07 -5.14 -3.99
N PHE A 23 -4.71 -4.04 -4.38
CA PHE A 23 -5.06 -2.92 -3.49
C PHE A 23 -6.57 -2.75 -3.26
N VAL A 24 -7.40 -3.21 -4.19
CA VAL A 24 -8.85 -3.05 -4.11
C VAL A 24 -9.51 -4.43 -4.08
N HIS A 25 -9.77 -4.92 -2.88
CA HIS A 25 -10.47 -6.20 -2.64
C HIS A 25 -11.99 -6.02 -2.49
N VAL A 26 -12.55 -4.95 -3.06
CA VAL A 26 -13.96 -4.59 -2.92
C VAL A 26 -14.51 -4.21 -4.28
N GLY A 27 -15.42 -5.04 -4.79
CA GLY A 27 -15.98 -4.92 -6.14
C GLY A 27 -15.04 -5.48 -7.22
N ASP A 28 -15.63 -5.98 -8.30
CA ASP A 28 -14.90 -6.47 -9.48
C ASP A 28 -14.36 -5.29 -10.32
N LEU A 29 -15.00 -4.13 -10.20
CA LEU A 29 -14.71 -2.88 -10.89
C LEU A 29 -14.71 -1.68 -9.94
N VAL A 30 -13.76 -0.77 -10.13
CA VAL A 30 -13.84 0.61 -9.66
C VAL A 30 -14.18 1.49 -10.85
N THR A 31 -15.21 2.32 -10.71
CA THR A 31 -15.57 3.28 -11.75
C THR A 31 -15.56 4.70 -11.20
N PHE A 32 -15.31 5.65 -12.09
CA PHE A 32 -15.42 7.07 -11.79
C PHE A 32 -16.14 7.78 -12.93
N ASN A 33 -17.11 8.61 -12.58
CA ASN A 33 -17.78 9.56 -13.46
C ASN A 33 -17.87 10.92 -12.74
N PRO A 34 -17.60 12.07 -13.39
CA PRO A 34 -17.75 13.38 -12.77
C PRO A 34 -19.12 13.68 -12.15
N LEU A 35 -20.19 13.06 -12.63
CA LEU A 35 -21.56 13.25 -12.12
C LEU A 35 -21.86 12.38 -10.90
N ASP A 36 -21.40 11.14 -10.92
CA ASP A 36 -21.77 10.13 -9.91
C ASP A 36 -20.65 9.84 -8.90
N GLY A 37 -19.46 10.41 -9.12
CA GLY A 37 -18.27 10.20 -8.29
C GLY A 37 -17.67 8.79 -8.46
N PHE A 38 -17.03 8.31 -7.40
CA PHE A 38 -16.48 6.95 -7.34
C PHE A 38 -17.60 5.94 -7.07
N GLN A 39 -17.58 4.82 -7.79
CA GLN A 39 -18.48 3.70 -7.54
C GLN A 39 -17.70 2.38 -7.54
N LEU A 40 -18.10 1.48 -6.65
CA LEU A 40 -17.62 0.10 -6.60
C LEU A 40 -18.70 -0.79 -7.23
N VAL A 41 -18.32 -1.55 -8.26
CA VAL A 41 -19.26 -2.33 -9.05
C VAL A 41 -18.90 -3.81 -8.96
N GLU A 42 -19.89 -4.62 -8.60
CA GLU A 42 -19.81 -6.08 -8.61
C GLU A 42 -20.55 -6.60 -9.84
N VAL A 43 -19.86 -7.30 -10.74
CA VAL A 43 -20.42 -7.83 -11.98
C VAL A 43 -21.08 -9.18 -11.67
N LYS A 44 -22.41 -9.16 -11.53
CA LYS A 44 -23.24 -10.37 -11.37
C LYS A 44 -24.04 -10.67 -12.63
N THR A 45 -24.30 -11.94 -12.86
CA THR A 45 -25.15 -12.43 -13.96
C THR A 45 -26.15 -13.48 -13.44
N GLY A 46 -27.31 -13.55 -14.08
CA GLY A 46 -28.38 -14.51 -13.78
C GLY A 46 -29.50 -13.95 -12.90
N GLU A 47 -30.75 -14.29 -13.25
CA GLU A 47 -31.97 -13.74 -12.62
C GLU A 47 -32.01 -13.94 -11.11
N LYS A 48 -31.70 -15.15 -10.64
CA LYS A 48 -31.69 -15.48 -9.20
C LYS A 48 -30.65 -14.68 -8.42
N ASN A 49 -29.49 -14.39 -9.02
CA ASN A 49 -28.45 -13.58 -8.38
C ASN A 49 -28.90 -12.13 -8.26
N ASN A 50 -29.60 -11.62 -9.28
CA ASN A 50 -30.14 -10.26 -9.27
C ASN A 50 -31.22 -10.10 -8.20
N GLU A 51 -32.14 -11.07 -8.08
CA GLU A 51 -33.18 -11.07 -7.03
C GLU A 51 -32.57 -11.02 -5.62
N LEU A 52 -31.57 -11.87 -5.35
CA LEU A 52 -30.86 -11.86 -4.07
C LEU A 52 -30.09 -10.56 -3.84
N TYR A 53 -29.57 -9.95 -4.90
CA TYR A 53 -28.84 -8.68 -4.82
C TYR A 53 -29.77 -7.51 -4.49
N GLU A 54 -30.86 -7.35 -5.24
CA GLU A 54 -31.86 -6.31 -5.01
C GLU A 54 -32.45 -6.39 -3.60
N ALA A 55 -32.74 -7.61 -3.11
CA ALA A 55 -33.22 -7.80 -1.76
C ALA A 55 -32.16 -7.47 -0.70
N ALA A 56 -30.89 -7.85 -0.93
CA ALA A 56 -29.81 -7.55 0.00
C ALA A 56 -29.53 -6.05 0.06
N GLU A 57 -29.53 -5.38 -1.09
CA GLU A 57 -29.40 -3.92 -1.21
C GLU A 57 -30.54 -3.22 -0.47
N PHE A 58 -31.79 -3.62 -0.71
CA PHE A 58 -32.94 -3.09 0.00
C PHE A 58 -32.82 -3.30 1.52
N SER A 59 -32.40 -4.48 1.97
CA SER A 59 -32.18 -4.78 3.40
C SER A 59 -31.14 -3.86 4.05
N VAL A 60 -30.03 -3.57 3.34
CA VAL A 60 -28.98 -2.67 3.84
C VAL A 60 -29.47 -1.23 3.88
N ILE A 61 -30.08 -0.73 2.80
CA ILE A 61 -30.47 0.68 2.68
C ILE A 61 -31.67 1.01 3.59
N SER A 62 -32.66 0.11 3.67
CA SER A 62 -33.87 0.35 4.47
C SER A 62 -33.68 0.06 5.95
N GLU A 63 -32.61 -0.68 6.31
CA GLU A 63 -32.36 -1.21 7.66
C GLU A 63 -33.57 -1.96 8.27
N CYS A 64 -34.48 -2.50 7.45
CA CYS A 64 -35.74 -3.10 7.91
C CYS A 64 -35.55 -4.57 8.31
N PRO A 65 -35.58 -4.92 9.62
CA PRO A 65 -35.33 -6.30 10.07
C PRO A 65 -36.46 -7.25 9.66
N HIS A 66 -37.69 -6.73 9.60
CA HIS A 66 -38.87 -7.54 9.26
C HIS A 66 -38.88 -7.98 7.79
N PHE A 67 -38.37 -7.13 6.88
CA PHE A 67 -38.20 -7.53 5.49
C PHE A 67 -37.22 -8.69 5.36
N GLU A 68 -36.06 -8.57 6.00
CA GLU A 68 -35.00 -9.58 5.93
C GLU A 68 -35.48 -10.92 6.48
N GLU A 69 -36.10 -10.92 7.66
CA GLU A 69 -36.65 -12.13 8.28
C GLU A 69 -37.66 -12.82 7.35
N ASN A 70 -38.59 -12.06 6.75
CA ASN A 70 -39.59 -12.61 5.85
C ASN A 70 -38.99 -13.12 4.53
N PHE A 71 -38.00 -12.41 3.98
CA PHE A 71 -37.36 -12.76 2.72
C PHE A 71 -36.59 -14.09 2.83
N ILE A 72 -35.88 -14.30 3.95
CA ILE A 72 -35.07 -15.52 4.15
C ILE A 72 -35.88 -16.71 4.69
N ASN A 73 -37.06 -16.47 5.29
CA ASN A 73 -37.77 -17.46 6.12
C ASN A 73 -38.25 -18.74 5.41
N ASN A 74 -38.13 -18.83 4.08
CA ASN A 74 -38.43 -20.05 3.32
C ASN A 74 -37.41 -20.33 2.21
N MET A 75 -36.25 -19.69 2.25
CA MET A 75 -35.21 -19.89 1.26
C MET A 75 -34.33 -21.11 1.58
N PRO A 76 -33.80 -21.80 0.56
CA PRO A 76 -32.75 -22.80 0.76
C PRO A 76 -31.53 -22.21 1.49
N ASP A 77 -30.88 -23.00 2.34
CA ASP A 77 -29.69 -22.59 3.11
C ASP A 77 -28.59 -21.95 2.23
N ASN A 78 -28.42 -22.44 1.00
CA ASN A 78 -27.45 -21.91 0.06
C ASN A 78 -27.79 -20.47 -0.37
N ASP A 79 -29.07 -20.19 -0.58
CA ASP A 79 -29.55 -18.85 -0.98
C ASP A 79 -29.47 -17.88 0.20
N VAL A 80 -29.78 -18.35 1.42
CA VAL A 80 -29.58 -17.58 2.65
C VAL A 80 -28.10 -17.23 2.86
N LYS A 81 -27.19 -18.18 2.64
CA LYS A 81 -25.74 -17.92 2.71
C LYS A 81 -25.30 -16.92 1.65
N GLN A 82 -25.84 -17.03 0.43
CA GLN A 82 -25.54 -16.13 -0.67
C GLN A 82 -26.04 -14.72 -0.41
N PHE A 83 -27.30 -14.56 0.04
CA PHE A 83 -27.87 -13.29 0.48
C PHE A 83 -27.00 -12.61 1.54
N ASN A 84 -26.64 -13.35 2.60
CA ASN A 84 -25.78 -12.82 3.67
C ASN A 84 -24.38 -12.45 3.17
N ARG A 85 -23.85 -13.16 2.17
CA ARG A 85 -22.58 -12.80 1.52
C ARG A 85 -22.72 -11.49 0.76
N ILE A 86 -23.75 -11.33 -0.06
CA ILE A 86 -24.00 -10.11 -0.83
C ILE A 86 -24.19 -8.92 0.10
N LYS A 87 -25.02 -9.06 1.14
CA LYS A 87 -25.21 -8.03 2.17
C LYS A 87 -23.89 -7.56 2.79
N ARG A 88 -23.00 -8.49 3.16
CA ARG A 88 -21.66 -8.13 3.66
C ARG A 88 -20.80 -7.41 2.62
N GLN A 89 -20.90 -7.78 1.33
CA GLN A 89 -20.18 -7.09 0.25
C GLN A 89 -20.68 -5.65 0.08
N ILE A 90 -21.99 -5.43 0.12
CA ILE A 90 -22.60 -4.09 0.03
C ILE A 90 -22.14 -3.20 1.19
N ILE A 91 -22.23 -3.69 2.43
CA ILE A 91 -21.77 -2.94 3.62
C ILE A 91 -20.27 -2.60 3.52
N ARG A 92 -19.43 -3.54 3.07
CA ARG A 92 -18.00 -3.29 2.84
C ARG A 92 -17.78 -2.21 1.78
N GLY A 93 -18.53 -2.25 0.68
CA GLY A 93 -18.52 -1.25 -0.38
C GLY A 93 -18.86 0.14 0.15
N MET A 94 -19.94 0.26 0.92
CA MET A 94 -20.36 1.53 1.53
C MET A 94 -19.29 2.09 2.48
N ASN A 95 -18.71 1.26 3.35
CA ASN A 95 -17.65 1.68 4.28
C ASN A 95 -16.40 2.20 3.55
N VAL A 96 -16.03 1.59 2.40
CA VAL A 96 -14.90 2.05 1.58
C VAL A 96 -15.23 3.36 0.88
N LEU A 97 -16.43 3.50 0.30
CA LEU A 97 -16.87 4.74 -0.33
C LEU A 97 -16.95 5.90 0.67
N GLU A 98 -17.41 5.65 1.91
CA GLU A 98 -17.38 6.62 3.00
C GLU A 98 -15.95 7.07 3.31
N ALA A 99 -15.01 6.14 3.43
CA ALA A 99 -13.60 6.44 3.67
C ALA A 99 -12.98 7.27 2.54
N ILE A 100 -13.28 6.94 1.27
CA ILE A 100 -12.80 7.69 0.10
C ILE A 100 -13.36 9.12 0.10
N ASN A 101 -14.65 9.28 0.39
CA ASN A 101 -15.33 10.56 0.26
C ASN A 101 -15.11 11.50 1.45
N THR A 102 -14.93 10.96 2.66
CA THR A 102 -14.86 11.76 3.89
C THR A 102 -13.47 11.79 4.52
N GLY A 103 -12.57 10.88 4.10
CA GLY A 103 -11.31 10.65 4.77
C GLY A 103 -11.44 9.93 6.11
N GLU A 104 -12.64 9.54 6.54
CA GLU A 104 -12.88 8.75 7.75
C GLU A 104 -13.76 7.54 7.42
N GLY A 105 -13.54 6.40 8.07
CA GLY A 105 -14.32 5.20 7.76
C GLY A 105 -14.09 4.04 8.70
N PHE A 106 -14.53 2.86 8.28
CA PHE A 106 -14.40 1.63 9.06
C PHE A 106 -13.63 0.55 8.31
N ASP A 107 -12.54 0.09 8.91
CA ASP A 107 -11.76 -1.04 8.41
C ASP A 107 -12.46 -2.35 8.80
N ASN A 108 -13.06 -2.99 7.79
CA ASN A 108 -13.79 -4.24 7.96
C ASN A 108 -12.88 -5.44 8.27
N LEU A 109 -11.57 -5.36 8.02
CA LEU A 109 -10.61 -6.43 8.35
C LEU A 109 -10.20 -6.34 9.83
N HIS A 110 -9.81 -5.14 10.28
CA HIS A 110 -9.33 -4.91 11.65
C HIS A 110 -10.43 -4.53 12.64
N GLN A 111 -11.66 -4.32 12.16
CA GLN A 111 -12.83 -3.93 12.96
C GLN A 111 -12.59 -2.65 13.76
N SER A 112 -11.97 -1.65 13.12
CA SER A 112 -11.58 -0.39 13.74
C SER A 112 -11.95 0.80 12.87
N LYS A 113 -12.14 1.96 13.52
CA LYS A 113 -12.25 3.23 12.78
C LYS A 113 -10.91 3.59 12.17
N VAL A 114 -10.94 4.11 10.96
CA VAL A 114 -9.78 4.62 10.23
C VAL A 114 -9.98 6.08 9.87
N LYS A 115 -8.88 6.81 9.80
CA LYS A 115 -8.83 8.19 9.34
C LYS A 115 -7.63 8.35 8.42
N ILE A 116 -7.87 8.98 7.27
CA ILE A 116 -6.89 9.39 6.30
C ILE A 116 -6.48 10.81 6.68
N ASP A 117 -5.30 10.93 7.27
CA ASP A 117 -4.72 12.24 7.54
C ASP A 117 -4.17 12.83 6.24
N GLU A 118 -4.90 13.78 5.67
CA GLU A 118 -4.40 14.63 4.59
C GLU A 118 -3.29 15.52 5.13
N ILE A 119 -2.06 15.20 4.78
CA ILE A 119 -0.92 16.07 5.03
C ILE A 119 -0.38 16.51 3.70
N ASP A 120 -0.51 17.80 3.45
CA ASP A 120 0.11 18.47 2.32
C ASP A 120 1.62 18.57 2.57
N HIS A 121 2.30 17.45 2.30
CA HIS A 121 3.74 17.40 2.26
C HIS A 121 4.15 16.80 0.91
N PRO A 122 4.91 17.53 0.08
CA PRO A 122 5.34 17.00 -1.20
C PRO A 122 6.14 15.72 -0.98
N SER A 123 5.80 14.68 -1.75
CA SER A 123 6.58 13.46 -1.82
C SER A 123 7.82 13.69 -2.66
N GLU A 124 8.98 13.31 -2.13
CA GLU A 124 10.22 13.23 -2.91
C GLU A 124 10.58 11.79 -3.20
N PHE A 125 10.97 11.53 -4.45
CA PHE A 125 11.28 10.19 -4.94
C PHE A 125 12.74 10.09 -5.40
N TYR A 126 13.35 8.92 -5.19
CA TYR A 126 14.69 8.62 -5.70
C TYR A 126 14.68 7.96 -7.08
N THR A 127 13.53 7.92 -7.77
CA THR A 127 13.35 7.38 -9.13
C THR A 127 14.45 7.80 -10.11
N HIS A 128 14.85 9.07 -10.08
CA HIS A 128 15.89 9.60 -10.96
C HIS A 128 17.27 8.93 -10.75
N ARG A 129 17.53 8.38 -9.56
CA ARG A 129 18.74 7.61 -9.25
C ARG A 129 18.69 6.23 -9.91
N LEU A 130 17.55 5.56 -9.85
CA LEU A 130 17.33 4.29 -10.56
C LEU A 130 17.49 4.45 -12.07
N VAL A 131 16.95 5.53 -12.65
CA VAL A 131 17.12 5.82 -14.08
C VAL A 131 18.59 6.00 -14.44
N LYS A 132 19.36 6.75 -13.64
CA LYS A 132 20.82 6.91 -13.86
C LYS A 132 21.57 5.58 -13.76
N MET A 133 21.20 4.71 -12.82
CA MET A 133 21.77 3.36 -12.73
C MET A 133 21.46 2.54 -13.99
N TRP A 134 20.23 2.63 -14.48
CA TRP A 134 19.81 1.95 -15.71
C TRP A 134 20.57 2.46 -16.95
N GLU A 135 20.79 3.77 -17.06
CA GLU A 135 21.62 4.35 -18.12
C GLU A 135 23.05 3.81 -18.11
N ILE A 136 23.65 3.59 -16.92
CA ILE A 136 24.97 2.97 -16.78
C ILE A 136 24.96 1.53 -17.30
N ILE A 137 23.92 0.75 -16.97
CA ILE A 137 23.75 -0.62 -17.46
C ILE A 137 23.58 -0.62 -18.98
N ARG A 138 22.73 0.26 -19.52
CA ARG A 138 22.51 0.43 -20.97
C ARG A 138 23.78 0.84 -21.70
N GLY A 139 24.64 1.62 -21.05
CA GLY A 139 25.98 2.01 -21.54
C GLY A 139 27.01 0.87 -21.58
N GLY A 140 26.64 -0.35 -21.19
CA GLY A 140 27.46 -1.55 -21.34
C GLY A 140 28.08 -2.10 -20.06
N LYS A 141 27.82 -1.47 -18.90
CA LYS A 141 28.20 -2.08 -17.61
C LYS A 141 27.22 -3.18 -17.22
N ASN A 142 27.72 -4.16 -16.46
CA ASN A 142 26.90 -5.27 -15.94
C ASN A 142 26.22 -4.95 -14.60
N TRP A 143 26.68 -3.91 -13.90
CA TRP A 143 26.17 -3.52 -12.60
C TRP A 143 26.29 -2.01 -12.36
N ALA A 144 25.44 -1.51 -11.48
CA ALA A 144 25.51 -0.18 -10.88
C ALA A 144 25.02 -0.28 -9.42
N ILE A 145 25.64 0.46 -8.50
CA ILE A 145 25.21 0.53 -7.10
C ILE A 145 25.03 1.99 -6.69
N ASP A 146 24.20 2.22 -5.69
CA ASP A 146 23.97 3.54 -5.11
C ASP A 146 23.54 3.44 -3.64
N THR A 147 23.64 4.55 -2.92
CA THR A 147 23.15 4.68 -1.54
C THR A 147 22.31 5.94 -1.44
N ILE A 148 21.06 5.79 -1.02
CA ILE A 148 20.12 6.88 -0.80
C ILE A 148 20.04 7.15 0.69
N ASP A 149 20.23 8.41 1.05
CA ASP A 149 20.04 8.92 2.41
C ASP A 149 20.77 8.07 3.47
N GLU A 150 21.92 7.48 3.14
CA GLU A 150 22.78 6.69 4.05
C GLU A 150 22.11 5.46 4.71
N CYS A 151 20.86 5.13 4.41
CA CYS A 151 20.11 4.02 5.01
C CYS A 151 19.39 3.13 4.00
N LEU A 152 19.40 3.48 2.71
CA LEU A 152 18.86 2.66 1.64
C LEU A 152 19.97 2.34 0.63
N PHE A 153 20.27 1.06 0.46
CA PHE A 153 21.28 0.57 -0.46
C PHE A 153 20.60 0.00 -1.69
N LEU A 154 21.11 0.37 -2.88
CA LEU A 154 20.55 0.00 -4.17
C LEU A 154 21.60 -0.70 -5.02
N GLY A 155 21.23 -1.79 -5.67
CA GLY A 155 22.05 -2.48 -6.64
C GLY A 155 21.22 -2.82 -7.87
N MET A 156 21.76 -2.57 -9.06
CA MET A 156 21.15 -2.95 -10.33
C MET A 156 22.11 -3.83 -11.11
N TYR A 157 21.62 -4.96 -11.60
CA TYR A 157 22.43 -5.99 -12.25
C TYR A 157 21.72 -6.56 -13.47
N ARG A 158 22.48 -6.99 -14.49
CA ARG A 158 21.93 -7.73 -15.64
C ARG A 158 21.69 -9.21 -15.36
N ASP A 159 22.39 -9.78 -14.38
CA ASP A 159 22.33 -11.18 -14.00
C ASP A 159 21.73 -11.28 -12.60
N SER A 160 20.62 -12.02 -12.47
CA SER A 160 19.89 -12.12 -11.22
C SER A 160 20.65 -12.90 -10.15
N GLU A 161 21.28 -14.02 -10.49
CA GLU A 161 21.97 -14.88 -9.53
C GLU A 161 23.23 -14.18 -9.01
N MET A 162 24.05 -13.66 -9.93
CA MET A 162 25.24 -12.92 -9.53
C MET A 162 24.90 -11.62 -8.81
N GLY A 163 23.78 -10.97 -9.16
CA GLY A 163 23.35 -9.73 -8.54
C GLY A 163 23.06 -9.89 -7.05
N PHE A 164 22.31 -10.92 -6.65
CA PHE A 164 22.06 -11.20 -5.24
C PHE A 164 23.34 -11.55 -4.48
N VAL A 165 24.22 -12.38 -5.04
CA VAL A 165 25.48 -12.76 -4.39
C VAL A 165 26.38 -11.54 -4.17
N ALA A 166 26.57 -10.72 -5.22
CA ALA A 166 27.39 -9.52 -5.14
C ALA A 166 26.82 -8.50 -4.15
N PHE A 167 25.51 -8.30 -4.17
CA PHE A 167 24.85 -7.33 -3.29
C PHE A 167 24.87 -7.77 -1.82
N ASN A 168 24.60 -9.05 -1.52
CA ASN A 168 24.73 -9.57 -0.16
C ASN A 168 26.18 -9.45 0.34
N GLY A 169 27.18 -9.76 -0.50
CA GLY A 169 28.58 -9.57 -0.14
C GLY A 169 28.94 -8.11 0.17
N TRP A 170 28.30 -7.15 -0.52
CA TRP A 170 28.44 -5.73 -0.18
C TRP A 170 27.81 -5.40 1.17
N MET A 171 26.58 -5.87 1.44
CA MET A 171 25.90 -5.64 2.73
C MET A 171 26.69 -6.26 3.90
N ASP A 172 27.18 -7.48 3.74
CA ASP A 172 28.04 -8.16 4.72
C ASP A 172 29.31 -7.38 5.02
N SER A 173 29.95 -6.79 3.99
CA SER A 173 31.16 -5.97 4.16
C SER A 173 30.92 -4.70 4.98
N LEU A 174 29.67 -4.21 4.98
CA LEU A 174 29.24 -3.06 5.79
C LEU A 174 28.69 -3.49 7.16
N GLY A 175 28.55 -4.79 7.41
CA GLY A 175 27.94 -5.33 8.63
C GLY A 175 26.42 -5.18 8.69
N ILE A 176 25.77 -4.88 7.55
CA ILE A 176 24.33 -4.69 7.43
C ILE A 176 23.66 -6.06 7.33
N LYS A 177 22.65 -6.30 8.17
CA LYS A 177 21.91 -7.56 8.24
C LYS A 177 20.43 -7.42 7.87
N SER A 178 20.04 -6.25 7.41
CA SER A 178 18.67 -6.02 6.97
C SER A 178 18.31 -6.91 5.77
N PRO A 179 17.03 -7.24 5.58
CA PRO A 179 16.57 -8.00 4.43
C PRO A 179 16.98 -7.35 3.10
N VAL A 180 17.37 -8.19 2.15
CA VAL A 180 17.58 -7.81 0.75
C VAL A 180 16.36 -8.23 -0.04
N VAL A 181 15.75 -7.30 -0.76
CA VAL A 181 14.56 -7.53 -1.59
C VAL A 181 14.84 -7.21 -3.05
N ASN A 182 14.10 -7.82 -3.96
CA ASN A 182 14.02 -7.40 -5.36
C ASN A 182 12.88 -6.36 -5.51
N ILE A 183 13.03 -5.37 -6.38
CA ILE A 183 11.93 -4.45 -6.70
C ILE A 183 10.68 -5.19 -7.22
N ASN A 184 10.86 -6.33 -7.89
CA ASN A 184 9.75 -7.18 -8.34
C ASN A 184 9.01 -7.86 -7.17
N ASP A 185 9.57 -7.88 -5.95
CA ASP A 185 8.84 -8.38 -4.78
C ASP A 185 7.62 -7.49 -4.46
N SER A 186 7.58 -6.26 -5.00
CA SER A 186 6.41 -5.37 -4.96
C SER A 186 5.12 -6.02 -5.47
N PHE A 187 5.19 -6.98 -6.42
CA PHE A 187 4.01 -7.71 -6.90
C PHE A 187 3.29 -8.50 -5.80
N PHE A 188 3.98 -8.81 -4.70
CA PHE A 188 3.46 -9.59 -3.59
C PHE A 188 3.26 -8.76 -2.31
N ASP A 189 3.63 -7.48 -2.32
CA ASP A 189 3.42 -6.57 -1.21
C ASP A 189 2.06 -5.85 -1.39
N PRO A 190 1.13 -5.97 -0.43
CA PRO A 190 -0.22 -5.39 -0.55
C PRO A 190 -0.26 -3.87 -0.31
N LEU A 191 0.86 -3.24 0.05
CA LEU A 191 0.99 -1.80 0.34
C LEU A 191 1.72 -1.03 -0.77
N SER A 192 2.21 -1.72 -1.81
CA SER A 192 3.27 -1.28 -2.73
C SER A 192 2.92 -0.53 -4.03
N ARG A 193 1.74 0.02 -4.31
CA ARG A 193 1.33 0.50 -5.67
C ARG A 193 1.53 -0.52 -6.83
N PRO A 194 0.71 -0.41 -7.90
CA PRO A 194 0.93 -1.25 -9.08
C PRO A 194 2.31 -0.98 -9.71
N PHE A 195 3.10 -2.03 -9.98
CA PHE A 195 4.45 -1.89 -10.54
C PHE A 195 4.49 -1.05 -11.83
N MET A 196 3.46 -1.17 -12.68
CA MET A 196 3.32 -0.37 -13.91
C MET A 196 3.00 1.09 -13.71
N SER A 197 2.58 1.48 -12.50
CA SER A 197 2.32 2.87 -12.14
C SER A 197 3.56 3.61 -11.65
N LEU A 198 4.69 2.91 -11.48
CA LEU A 198 5.94 3.52 -11.08
C LEU A 198 6.41 4.51 -12.15
N HIS A 199 6.98 5.64 -11.73
CA HIS A 199 7.47 6.70 -12.60
C HIS A 199 8.79 6.35 -13.32
N LEU A 200 8.93 5.11 -13.78
CA LEU A 200 10.11 4.60 -14.50
C LEU A 200 9.84 4.59 -16.02
N PRO A 201 10.89 4.70 -16.85
CA PRO A 201 10.75 4.54 -18.29
C PRO A 201 10.12 3.19 -18.65
N THR A 202 9.21 3.16 -19.62
CA THR A 202 8.52 1.93 -20.04
C THR A 202 9.49 0.83 -20.47
N GLU A 203 10.59 1.19 -21.14
CA GLU A 203 11.65 0.23 -21.50
C GLU A 203 12.29 -0.39 -20.25
N MET A 204 12.58 0.42 -19.24
CA MET A 204 13.14 -0.06 -17.96
C MET A 204 12.17 -0.98 -17.23
N LEU A 205 10.87 -0.65 -17.19
CA LEU A 205 9.84 -1.52 -16.62
C LEU A 205 9.77 -2.87 -17.35
N SER A 206 9.88 -2.86 -18.68
CA SER A 206 9.93 -4.09 -19.49
C SER A 206 11.19 -4.91 -19.21
N ASP A 207 12.35 -4.28 -19.09
CA ASP A 207 13.61 -4.97 -18.74
C ASP A 207 13.51 -5.64 -17.37
N LEU A 208 12.91 -4.98 -16.38
CA LEU A 208 12.71 -5.50 -15.03
C LEU A 208 11.73 -6.68 -14.99
N MET A 209 10.60 -6.58 -15.70
CA MET A 209 9.61 -7.66 -15.78
C MET A 209 10.15 -8.90 -16.49
N SER A 210 10.91 -8.70 -17.56
CA SER A 210 11.50 -9.80 -18.32
C SER A 210 12.72 -10.42 -17.64
N GLY A 211 13.18 -9.84 -16.53
CA GLY A 211 14.36 -10.28 -15.79
C GLY A 211 15.69 -9.99 -16.50
N GLN A 212 15.69 -9.14 -17.54
CA GLN A 212 16.91 -8.70 -18.21
C GLN A 212 17.79 -7.85 -17.31
N ILE A 213 17.16 -7.14 -16.37
CA ILE A 213 17.81 -6.48 -15.26
C ILE A 213 17.04 -6.79 -13.98
N ILE A 214 17.74 -6.76 -12.86
CA ILE A 214 17.15 -6.78 -11.52
C ILE A 214 17.58 -5.55 -10.74
N ILE A 215 16.73 -5.11 -9.82
CA ILE A 215 17.07 -4.12 -8.80
C ILE A 215 16.92 -4.81 -7.46
N VAL A 216 18.01 -4.89 -6.72
CA VAL A 216 18.05 -5.37 -5.34
C VAL A 216 18.26 -4.20 -4.40
N MET A 217 17.58 -4.24 -3.27
CA MET A 217 17.50 -3.13 -2.33
C MET A 217 17.62 -3.66 -0.91
N CYS A 218 18.25 -2.87 -0.05
CA CYS A 218 18.30 -3.14 1.38
C CYS A 218 18.05 -1.84 2.13
N PHE A 219 16.99 -1.82 2.92
CA PHE A 219 16.65 -0.71 3.80
C PHE A 219 17.05 -1.07 5.23
N ASP A 220 17.92 -0.25 5.82
CA ASP A 220 18.42 -0.47 7.17
C ASP A 220 17.65 0.40 8.18
N ASN A 221 16.82 -0.26 8.98
CA ASN A 221 15.97 0.39 9.98
C ASN A 221 16.79 1.09 11.09
N GLU A 222 17.97 0.57 11.43
CA GLU A 222 18.84 1.16 12.46
C GLU A 222 19.51 2.42 11.94
N LEU A 223 20.05 2.38 10.72
CA LEU A 223 20.60 3.56 10.05
C LEU A 223 19.52 4.63 9.82
N PHE A 224 18.31 4.22 9.41
CA PHE A 224 17.16 5.12 9.28
C PHE A 224 16.80 5.79 10.61
N PHE A 225 16.72 5.01 11.70
CA PHE A 225 16.46 5.52 13.05
C PHE A 225 17.51 6.55 13.48
N HIS A 226 18.79 6.25 13.27
CA HIS A 226 19.89 7.16 13.61
C HIS A 226 19.86 8.42 12.76
N ARG A 227 19.57 8.31 11.47
CA ARG A 227 19.46 9.43 10.56
C ARG A 227 18.32 10.38 10.93
N ALA A 228 17.16 9.83 11.27
CA ALA A 228 16.00 10.61 11.72
C ALA A 228 16.36 11.44 12.96
N ASN A 229 16.99 10.82 13.96
CA ASN A 229 17.37 11.49 15.20
C ASN A 229 18.60 12.40 15.06
N LYS A 230 19.47 12.19 14.06
CA LYS A 230 20.53 13.13 13.70
C LYS A 230 19.94 14.41 13.10
N THR A 231 18.88 14.28 12.31
CA THR A 231 18.21 15.41 11.63
C THR A 231 17.28 16.16 12.59
N TYR A 232 16.48 15.42 13.36
CA TYR A 232 15.53 15.93 14.34
C TYR A 232 15.71 15.18 15.68
N PRO A 233 16.56 15.69 16.59
CA PRO A 233 16.84 15.02 17.85
C PRO A 233 15.58 14.73 18.68
N GLY A 234 15.36 13.46 18.98
CA GLY A 234 14.20 13.00 19.76
C GLY A 234 12.94 12.74 18.93
N LEU A 235 13.03 12.78 17.60
CA LEU A 235 11.91 12.47 16.72
C LEU A 235 11.45 11.02 16.86
N LEU A 236 12.40 10.08 16.81
CA LEU A 236 12.13 8.66 16.91
C LEU A 236 12.67 8.09 18.23
N LEU A 237 11.91 7.19 18.82
CA LEU A 237 12.27 6.46 20.03
C LEU A 237 12.13 4.96 19.83
N LEU A 238 12.89 4.18 20.61
CA LEU A 238 12.74 2.74 20.67
C LEU A 238 11.82 2.37 21.84
N SER A 239 10.78 1.60 21.56
CA SER A 239 9.78 1.20 22.54
C SER A 239 9.41 -0.27 22.40
N ASN A 240 8.91 -0.87 23.47
CA ASN A 240 8.46 -2.25 23.45
C ASN A 240 7.12 -2.36 22.70
N ALA A 241 7.19 -2.86 21.46
CA ALA A 241 6.03 -3.07 20.60
C ALA A 241 5.07 -4.16 21.10
N ALA A 242 5.46 -5.04 22.04
CA ALA A 242 4.53 -6.02 22.61
C ALA A 242 3.37 -5.39 23.41
N ARG A 243 3.42 -4.07 23.64
CA ARG A 243 2.36 -3.30 24.31
C ARG A 243 1.28 -2.78 23.36
N THR A 244 1.49 -2.84 22.05
CA THR A 244 0.50 -2.42 21.05
C THR A 244 -0.41 -3.59 20.66
N LYS A 245 -1.63 -3.28 20.19
CA LYS A 245 -2.57 -4.26 19.63
C LYS A 245 -2.24 -4.62 18.18
N GLN A 246 -1.28 -3.94 17.56
CA GLN A 246 -0.87 -4.18 16.18
C GLN A 246 0.02 -5.43 16.09
N PRO A 247 -0.07 -6.20 15.00
CA PRO A 247 0.85 -7.31 14.75
C PRO A 247 2.30 -6.80 14.69
N LEU A 248 3.23 -7.53 15.34
CA LEU A 248 4.63 -7.10 15.50
C LEU A 248 5.37 -7.03 14.15
N GLU A 249 4.98 -7.90 13.21
CA GLU A 249 5.45 -7.96 11.84
C GLU A 249 5.13 -6.69 11.02
N ASN A 250 4.16 -5.91 11.45
CA ASN A 250 3.75 -4.68 10.77
C ASN A 250 4.42 -3.43 11.33
N ILE A 251 5.43 -3.57 12.18
CA ILE A 251 6.15 -2.47 12.84
C ILE A 251 7.62 -2.50 12.41
N LEU A 252 8.24 -1.34 12.21
CA LEU A 252 9.68 -1.25 11.99
C LEU A 252 10.44 -1.42 13.30
N HIS A 253 11.54 -2.18 13.27
CA HIS A 253 12.32 -2.51 14.48
C HIS A 253 13.80 -2.16 14.35
N VAL A 254 14.40 -1.84 15.49
CA VAL A 254 15.85 -1.92 15.73
C VAL A 254 16.08 -3.00 16.78
N GLY A 255 16.70 -4.11 16.37
CA GLY A 255 16.79 -5.30 17.21
C GLY A 255 15.40 -5.83 17.59
N SER A 256 15.11 -5.88 18.89
CA SER A 256 13.82 -6.32 19.43
C SER A 256 12.86 -5.18 19.79
N GLN A 257 13.25 -3.93 19.53
CA GLN A 257 12.46 -2.76 19.89
C GLN A 257 11.82 -2.12 18.65
N GLY A 258 10.54 -1.78 18.77
CA GLY A 258 9.81 -1.08 17.72
C GLY A 258 10.20 0.39 17.69
N ILE A 259 10.30 0.94 16.49
CA ILE A 259 10.52 2.36 16.24
C ILE A 259 9.18 3.09 16.42
N ALA A 260 9.17 4.14 17.22
CA ALA A 260 7.98 4.94 17.50
C ALA A 260 8.29 6.43 17.50
N SER A 261 7.23 7.25 17.50
CA SER A 261 7.26 8.69 17.72
C SER A 261 6.14 9.09 18.68
N TYR A 262 6.22 10.29 19.25
CA TYR A 262 5.10 10.86 20.00
C TYR A 262 4.20 11.68 19.08
N VAL A 263 2.92 11.32 19.03
CA VAL A 263 1.89 11.98 18.24
C VAL A 263 0.65 12.14 19.11
N ASP A 264 0.24 13.39 19.34
CA ASP A 264 -0.92 13.77 20.16
C ASP A 264 -0.87 13.20 21.58
N GLY A 265 0.32 13.18 22.19
CA GLY A 265 0.54 12.66 23.55
C GLY A 265 0.60 11.14 23.64
N HIS A 266 0.52 10.43 22.50
CA HIS A 266 0.54 8.98 22.45
C HIS A 266 1.81 8.45 21.75
N THR A 267 2.28 7.28 22.18
CA THR A 267 3.33 6.55 21.46
C THR A 267 2.72 5.90 20.22
N SER A 268 3.12 6.38 19.04
CA SER A 268 2.72 5.85 17.75
C SER A 268 3.89 5.10 17.11
N PHE A 269 3.71 3.80 16.85
CA PHE A 269 4.71 2.96 16.19
C PHE A 269 4.74 3.23 14.68
N LEU A 270 5.94 3.16 14.09
CA LEU A 270 6.13 3.27 12.66
C LEU A 270 5.82 1.92 12.00
N GLY A 271 4.85 1.92 11.09
CA GLY A 271 4.40 0.71 10.41
C GLY A 271 5.26 0.31 9.20
N ASN A 272 5.19 -0.95 8.78
CA ASN A 272 5.88 -1.49 7.61
C ASN A 272 5.49 -0.81 6.28
N GLY A 273 4.33 -0.15 6.20
CA GLY A 273 3.99 0.67 5.05
C GLY A 273 4.99 1.80 4.75
N ILE A 274 5.82 2.21 5.73
CA ILE A 274 6.96 3.09 5.48
C ILE A 274 8.04 2.37 4.66
N GLU A 275 8.38 1.14 5.03
CA GLU A 275 9.35 0.32 4.32
C GLU A 275 8.87 0.01 2.88
N SER A 276 7.60 -0.37 2.71
CA SER A 276 7.03 -0.59 1.37
C SER A 276 7.08 0.68 0.50
N ARG A 277 6.80 1.86 1.07
CA ARG A 277 6.91 3.14 0.34
C ARG A 277 8.34 3.50 -0.05
N ILE A 278 9.28 3.23 0.85
CA ILE A 278 10.70 3.48 0.57
C ILE A 278 11.14 2.53 -0.54
N LEU A 279 10.98 1.22 -0.36
CA LEU A 279 11.50 0.20 -1.26
C LEU A 279 10.78 0.17 -2.62
N PHE A 280 9.45 0.21 -2.63
CA PHE A 280 8.65 -0.09 -3.83
C PHE A 280 8.05 1.17 -4.48
N ASP A 281 7.57 2.14 -3.68
CA ASP A 281 7.08 3.41 -4.22
C ASP A 281 8.21 4.41 -4.54
N GLN A 282 9.46 4.06 -4.22
CA GLN A 282 10.67 4.83 -4.47
C GLN A 282 10.71 6.17 -3.71
N GLN A 283 10.00 6.27 -2.59
CA GLN A 283 9.98 7.47 -1.76
C GLN A 283 11.31 7.60 -1.01
N ARG A 284 11.87 8.81 -0.95
CA ARG A 284 13.13 9.05 -0.23
C ARG A 284 12.98 8.83 1.28
N PRO A 285 13.91 8.12 1.94
CA PRO A 285 13.93 8.01 3.39
C PRO A 285 13.89 9.37 4.11
N ASP A 286 14.64 10.38 3.64
CA ASP A 286 14.62 11.72 4.23
C ASP A 286 13.24 12.37 4.20
N ASN A 287 12.51 12.19 3.10
CA ASN A 287 11.17 12.74 2.97
C ASN A 287 10.19 12.06 3.93
N ILE A 288 10.32 10.75 4.20
CA ILE A 288 9.54 10.08 5.25
C ILE A 288 9.91 10.61 6.65
N ILE A 289 11.18 10.93 6.90
CA ILE A 289 11.62 11.54 8.15
C ILE A 289 10.97 12.92 8.33
N GLU A 290 10.94 13.74 7.29
CA GLU A 290 10.26 15.04 7.29
C GLU A 290 8.76 14.90 7.55
N TRP A 291 8.11 13.91 6.94
CA TRP A 291 6.69 13.61 7.18
C TRP A 291 6.43 13.19 8.63
N SER A 292 7.31 12.35 9.18
CA SER A 292 7.24 11.91 10.58
C SER A 292 7.42 13.11 11.52
N TYR A 293 8.40 13.98 11.25
CA TYR A 293 8.59 15.22 11.98
C TYR A 293 7.37 16.14 11.88
N ALA A 294 6.79 16.26 10.68
CA ALA A 294 5.61 17.08 10.43
C ALA A 294 4.40 16.70 11.31
N ARG A 295 4.26 15.40 11.60
CA ARG A 295 3.19 14.82 12.44
C ARG A 295 3.53 14.81 13.93
N SER A 296 4.81 14.82 14.28
CA SER A 296 5.28 14.63 15.64
C SER A 296 4.90 15.76 16.60
N ASP A 297 4.76 15.42 17.87
CA ASP A 297 4.65 16.39 18.96
C ASP A 297 5.91 17.24 19.11
N LEU A 298 7.08 16.74 18.68
CA LEU A 298 8.33 17.49 18.63
C LEU A 298 8.18 18.77 17.80
N LYS A 299 7.53 18.70 16.62
CA LYS A 299 7.26 19.89 15.80
C LYS A 299 6.24 20.84 16.46
N LYS A 300 5.23 20.30 17.14
CA LYS A 300 4.23 21.12 17.87
C LYS A 300 4.90 21.91 18.99
N GLN A 301 5.83 21.29 19.72
CA GLN A 301 6.62 21.94 20.77
C GLN A 301 7.54 23.04 20.23
N HIS A 302 8.14 22.85 19.04
CA HIS A 302 8.96 23.89 18.42
C HIS A 302 8.18 25.10 17.89
N LYS A 303 6.86 24.97 17.68
CA LYS A 303 5.99 26.06 17.22
C LYS A 303 5.27 26.79 18.36
N ALA A 304 5.31 26.26 19.57
CA ALA A 304 4.74 26.86 20.78
C ALA A 304 5.74 27.82 21.44
#